data_AF-A0A3A9IC75-F1
#
_entry.id   AF-A0A3A9IC75-F1
#
_cell.length_a   1.000
_cell.length_b   1.000
_cell.length_c   1.000
_cell.angle_alpha   90.00
_cell.angle_beta   90.00
_cell.angle_gamma   90.00
#
_symmetry.space_group_name_H-M   'P 1'
#
loop_
_entity.id
_entity.type
_entity.pdbx_description
1 polymer ?
#
loop_
_entity_poly.entity_id
_entity_poly.type
_entity_poly.pdbx_seq_one_letter_code
_entity_poly.pdbx_strand_id
1 'polypeptide(L)'
;MTDFIDMYLRAADEAAMTGALLTAGCLQDETSGELYHPQASLLMIGIIESHAVMEGTEVQEWRQAPGYHANVRTTEQALAAALDTWRIYPATPSYAWAEGGAL
;
A
#
# COMPACT_ATOMS: atom_id res chain seq x y z
N MET A 1 11.74 -21.18 7.99
CA MET A 1 10.69 -20.14 7.91
C MET A 1 11.31 -18.96 7.21
N THR A 2 10.63 -18.41 6.22
CA THR A 2 11.07 -17.19 5.57
C THR A 2 10.41 -16.03 6.31
N ASP A 3 11.20 -15.08 6.79
CA ASP A 3 10.70 -13.91 7.50
C ASP A 3 10.24 -12.88 6.46
N PHE A 4 8.94 -12.58 6.46
CA PHE A 4 8.35 -11.58 5.60
C PHE A 4 8.29 -10.22 6.31
N ILE A 5 8.49 -9.16 5.53
CA ILE A 5 8.34 -7.78 5.92
C ILE A 5 7.08 -7.24 5.27
N ASP A 6 6.09 -6.92 6.09
CA ASP A 6 4.84 -6.30 5.65
C ASP A 6 4.90 -4.79 5.84
N MET A 7 4.63 -4.05 4.78
CA MET A 7 4.64 -2.59 4.77
C MET A 7 3.32 -2.06 4.24
N TYR A 8 2.72 -1.15 5.02
CA TYR A 8 1.65 -0.28 4.57
C TYR A 8 2.26 1.06 4.23
N LEU A 9 2.12 1.52 2.99
CA LEU A 9 2.71 2.75 2.49
C LEU A 9 1.61 3.77 2.24
N ARG A 10 1.93 5.05 2.44
CA ARG A 10 1.04 6.16 2.10
C ARG A 10 1.83 7.29 1.44
N ALA A 11 1.32 7.75 0.31
CA ALA A 11 1.76 8.95 -0.39
C ALA A 11 0.62 9.97 -0.50
N ALA A 12 0.96 11.19 -0.94
CA ALA A 12 -0.04 12.23 -1.17
C ALA A 12 -0.99 11.88 -2.32
N ASP A 13 -0.46 11.25 -3.37
CA ASP A 13 -1.18 10.87 -4.59
C ASP A 13 -0.54 9.65 -5.27
N GLU A 14 -1.18 9.18 -6.34
CA GLU A 14 -0.74 8.02 -7.13
C GLU A 14 0.64 8.22 -7.76
N ALA A 15 0.92 9.42 -8.29
CA ALA A 15 2.19 9.70 -8.95
C ALA A 15 3.37 9.62 -7.96
N ALA A 16 3.18 10.14 -6.75
CA ALA A 16 4.16 10.05 -5.67
C ALA A 16 4.40 8.59 -5.24
N MET A 17 3.34 7.78 -5.09
CA MET A 17 3.48 6.36 -4.75
C MET A 17 4.18 5.57 -5.86
N THR A 18 3.76 5.74 -7.12
CA THR A 18 4.38 5.09 -8.27
C THR A 18 5.85 5.47 -8.38
N GLY A 19 6.20 6.75 -8.23
CA GLY A 19 7.58 7.21 -8.23
C GLY A 19 8.41 6.60 -7.09
N ALA A 20 7.84 6.47 -5.90
CA ALA A 20 8.51 5.82 -4.76
C ALA A 20 8.79 4.34 -5.03
N LEU A 21 7.81 3.61 -5.55
CA LEU A 21 7.93 2.19 -5.89
C LEU A 21 8.99 1.96 -6.99
N LEU A 22 8.96 2.77 -8.05
CA LEU A 22 9.97 2.70 -9.12
C LEU A 22 11.38 3.02 -8.59
N THR A 23 11.52 4.04 -7.75
CA THR A 23 12.81 4.39 -7.12
C THR A 23 13.33 3.28 -6.21
N ALA A 24 12.42 2.54 -5.56
CA ALA A 24 12.74 1.39 -4.72
C ALA A 24 13.07 0.11 -5.51
N GLY A 25 13.03 0.16 -6.85
CA GLY A 25 13.39 -0.94 -7.74
C GLY A 25 12.21 -1.75 -8.27
N CYS A 26 10.96 -1.32 -8.05
CA CYS A 26 9.83 -1.89 -8.77
C CYS A 26 9.97 -1.61 -10.27
N LEU A 27 9.46 -2.54 -11.06
CA LEU A 27 9.34 -2.44 -12.50
C LEU A 27 7.89 -2.15 -12.84
N GLN A 28 7.68 -1.46 -13.96
CA GLN A 28 6.36 -1.26 -14.54
C GLN A 28 6.27 -2.08 -15.82
N ASP A 29 5.22 -2.88 -15.96
CA ASP A 29 4.92 -3.53 -17.22
C ASP A 29 4.50 -2.48 -18.26
N GLU A 30 5.17 -2.43 -19.40
CA GLU A 30 4.93 -1.41 -20.42
C GLU A 30 3.56 -1.56 -21.11
N THR A 31 2.92 -2.73 -21.00
CA THR A 31 1.65 -3.03 -21.66
C THR A 31 0.46 -2.80 -20.72
N SER A 32 0.51 -3.35 -19.51
CA SER A 32 -0.57 -3.23 -18.52
C SER A 32 -0.43 -2.00 -17.62
N GLY A 33 0.78 -1.44 -17.52
CA GLY A 33 1.09 -0.38 -16.56
C GLY A 33 1.20 -0.87 -15.12
N GLU A 34 1.08 -2.19 -14.88
CA GLU A 34 1.13 -2.78 -13.55
C GLU A 34 2.54 -2.72 -12.98
N LEU A 35 2.63 -2.34 -11.70
CA LEU A 35 3.88 -2.37 -10.95
C LEU A 35 4.12 -3.74 -10.34
N TYR A 36 5.35 -4.21 -10.41
CA TYR A 36 5.77 -5.46 -9.77
C TYR A 36 7.23 -5.35 -9.30
N HIS A 37 7.64 -6.25 -8.41
CA HIS A 37 9.04 -6.37 -8.02
C HIS A 37 9.42 -7.86 -8.02
N PRO A 38 10.52 -8.28 -8.66
CA PRO A 38 10.88 -9.69 -8.80
C PRO A 38 11.01 -10.45 -7.46
N GLN A 39 11.34 -9.70 -6.39
CA GLN A 39 11.53 -10.23 -5.03
C GLN A 39 10.44 -9.79 -4.04
N ALA A 40 9.39 -9.11 -4.50
CA ALA A 40 8.20 -8.89 -3.67
C ALA A 40 7.23 -10.04 -3.92
N SER A 41 6.72 -10.63 -2.84
CA SER A 41 5.74 -11.72 -2.92
C SER A 41 4.34 -11.19 -3.16
N LEU A 42 4.11 -9.91 -2.83
CA LEU A 42 2.85 -9.22 -3.03
C LEU A 42 3.10 -7.71 -3.07
N LEU A 43 2.71 -7.07 -4.15
CA LEU A 43 2.58 -5.62 -4.25
C LEU A 43 1.10 -5.33 -4.55
N MET A 44 0.37 -4.81 -3.58
CA MET A 44 -1.00 -4.34 -3.77
C MET A 44 -1.00 -2.82 -3.73
N ILE A 45 -1.60 -2.19 -4.72
CA ILE A 45 -1.79 -0.75 -4.75
C ILE A 45 -3.29 -0.52 -4.52
N GLY A 46 -3.65 0.26 -3.51
CA GLY A 46 -5.05 0.36 -3.12
C GLY A 46 -5.38 1.38 -2.06
N ILE A 47 -6.64 1.44 -1.70
CA ILE A 47 -7.18 2.32 -0.68
C ILE A 47 -7.17 1.57 0.65
N ILE A 48 -6.62 2.16 1.71
CA ILE A 48 -6.88 1.66 3.07
C ILE A 48 -8.23 2.23 3.50
N GLU A 49 -9.16 1.39 3.93
CA GLU A 49 -10.41 1.87 4.50
C GLU A 49 -10.27 2.07 6.01
N SER A 50 -10.72 3.22 6.53
CA SER A 50 -10.60 3.58 7.95
C SER A 50 -11.94 3.49 8.67
N HIS A 51 -11.96 2.94 9.89
CA HIS A 51 -13.12 2.94 10.78
C HIS A 51 -13.32 4.30 11.47
N ALA A 52 -14.57 4.65 11.77
CA ALA A 52 -14.92 5.82 12.58
C ALA A 52 -15.69 5.42 13.85
N VAL A 53 -15.47 6.13 14.96
CA VAL A 53 -16.27 5.99 16.18
C VAL A 53 -17.36 7.06 16.18
N MET A 54 -18.63 6.65 16.19
CA MET A 54 -19.77 7.55 16.40
C MET A 54 -20.37 7.30 17.78
N GLU A 55 -20.49 8.35 18.59
CA GLU A 55 -21.16 8.33 19.89
C GLU A 55 -20.75 7.17 20.84
N GLY A 56 -19.46 6.82 20.87
CA GLY A 56 -18.94 5.77 21.74
C GLY A 56 -19.22 4.33 21.28
N THR A 57 -19.77 4.16 20.08
CA THR A 57 -19.93 2.86 19.41
C THR A 57 -19.00 2.82 18.19
N GLU A 58 -18.16 1.80 18.08
CA GLU A 58 -17.45 1.52 16.82
C GLU A 58 -18.48 1.13 15.76
N VAL A 59 -18.78 2.05 14.85
CA VAL A 59 -19.61 1.78 13.67
C VAL A 59 -18.64 1.51 12.53
N GLN A 60 -18.77 0.34 11.89
CA GLN A 60 -17.99 0.01 10.69
C GLN A 60 -18.47 0.88 9.52
N GLU A 61 -17.95 2.10 9.44
CA GLU A 61 -18.08 2.93 8.24
C GLU A 61 -16.82 2.74 7.41
N TRP A 62 -17.00 2.27 6.17
CA TRP A 62 -15.91 2.12 5.21
C TRP A 62 -15.67 3.47 4.55
N ARG A 63 -14.58 4.16 4.92
CA ARG A 63 -14.15 5.42 4.29
C ARG A 63 -12.75 5.26 3.70
N GLN A 64 -12.55 5.80 2.50
CA GLN A 64 -11.22 5.92 1.90
C GLN A 64 -10.30 6.73 2.82
N ALA A 65 -9.20 6.11 3.27
CA ALA A 65 -8.18 6.80 4.03
C ALA A 65 -7.50 7.85 3.14
N PRO A 66 -7.23 9.06 3.64
CA PRO A 66 -6.64 10.12 2.83
C PRO A 66 -5.30 9.71 2.22
N GLY A 67 -5.04 10.12 0.97
CA GLY A 67 -3.82 9.80 0.23
C GLY A 67 -3.94 8.51 -0.58
N TYR A 68 -2.82 8.10 -1.15
CA TYR A 68 -2.71 6.91 -1.99
C TYR A 68 -1.88 5.86 -1.28
N HIS A 69 -2.37 4.62 -1.19
CA HIS A 69 -1.76 3.59 -0.36
C HIS A 69 -1.28 2.40 -1.18
N ALA A 70 -0.29 1.71 -0.64
CA ALA A 70 0.21 0.46 -1.21
C ALA A 70 0.62 -0.49 -0.08
N ASN A 71 0.40 -1.78 -0.28
CA ASN A 71 0.87 -2.84 0.61
C ASN A 71 1.98 -3.61 -0.09
N VAL A 72 3.12 -3.73 0.58
CA VAL A 72 4.28 -4.47 0.09
C VAL A 72 4.58 -5.59 1.08
N ARG A 73 4.61 -6.83 0.59
CA ARG A 73 5.20 -7.96 1.31
C ARG A 73 6.47 -8.39 0.59
N THR A 74 7.60 -8.34 1.28
CA THR A 74 8.90 -8.72 0.73
C THR A 74 9.75 -9.45 1.77
N THR A 75 10.75 -10.17 1.30
CA THR A 75 11.83 -10.73 2.12
C THR A 75 13.10 -9.88 2.05
N GLU A 76 13.13 -8.89 1.16
CA GLU A 76 14.30 -8.06 0.88
C GLU A 76 14.37 -6.85 1.80
N GLN A 77 15.35 -6.84 2.69
CA GLN A 77 15.60 -5.71 3.61
C GLN A 77 15.93 -4.42 2.86
N ALA A 78 16.59 -4.51 1.70
CA ALA A 78 16.92 -3.33 0.89
C ALA A 78 15.67 -2.65 0.32
N LEU A 79 14.72 -3.44 -0.19
CA LEU A 79 13.43 -2.92 -0.66
C LEU A 79 12.65 -2.29 0.50
N ALA A 80 12.61 -2.97 1.65
CA ALA A 80 11.93 -2.45 2.83
C ALA A 80 12.54 -1.13 3.32
N ALA A 81 13.87 -1.03 3.37
CA ALA A 81 14.57 0.19 3.76
C ALA A 81 14.32 1.34 2.78
N ALA A 82 14.27 1.07 1.46
CA ALA A 82 13.99 2.09 0.46
C ALA A 82 12.58 2.69 0.58
N LEU A 83 11.63 1.90 1.08
CA LEU A 83 10.22 2.30 1.21
C LEU A 83 9.86 2.84 2.61
N ASP A 84 10.78 2.78 3.58
CA ASP A 84 10.47 3.05 4.99
C ASP A 84 9.99 4.48 5.25
N THR A 85 10.45 5.45 4.46
CA THR A 85 10.00 6.86 4.53
C THR A 85 8.51 7.03 4.21
N TRP A 86 7.92 6.09 3.46
CA TRP A 86 6.51 6.10 3.07
C TRP A 86 5.63 5.26 4.01
N ARG A 87 6.25 4.56 4.96
CA ARG A 87 5.59 3.57 5.80
C ARG A 87 4.67 4.24 6.83
N ILE A 88 3.50 3.65 7.00
CA ILE A 88 2.53 3.97 8.03
C ILE A 88 2.20 2.72 8.85
N TYR A 89 1.64 2.94 10.04
CA TYR A 89 1.24 1.89 10.98
C TYR A 89 -0.25 2.03 11.30
N PRO A 90 -1.15 1.60 10.40
CA PRO A 90 -2.58 1.66 10.65
C PRO A 90 -2.94 0.76 11.85
N ALA A 91 -3.83 1.25 12.73
CA ALA A 91 -4.27 0.51 13.92
C ALA A 91 -5.08 -0.75 13.56
N THR A 92 -5.83 -0.69 12.46
CA THR A 92 -6.58 -1.81 11.87
C THR A 92 -6.27 -1.87 10.37
N PRO A 93 -5.24 -2.64 9.95
CA PRO A 93 -4.97 -2.81 8.54
C PRO A 93 -6.07 -3.66 7.90
N SER A 94 -7.00 -3.01 7.20
CA SER A 94 -7.97 -3.70 6.33
C SER A 94 -7.38 -3.74 4.92
N TYR A 95 -7.19 -4.94 4.37
CA TYR A 95 -6.77 -5.13 2.98
C TYR A 95 -8.01 -4.95 2.09
N ALA A 96 -8.16 -3.78 1.48
CA ALA A 96 -9.14 -3.58 0.41
C ALA A 96 -8.42 -3.60 -0.94
N TRP A 97 -9.00 -4.30 -1.92
CA TRP A 97 -8.55 -4.26 -3.30
C TRP A 97 -8.96 -2.91 -3.90
N ALA A 98 -8.06 -2.20 -4.58
CA ALA A 98 -8.53 -1.20 -5.55
C ALA A 98 -9.22 -1.97 -6.68
N GLU A 99 -10.53 -2.14 -6.58
CA GLU A 99 -11.31 -2.46 -7.77
C GLU A 99 -11.29 -1.22 -8.67
N GLY A 100 -10.80 -1.39 -9.89
CA GLY A 100 -10.83 -0.35 -10.91
C GLY A 100 -12.27 0.09 -11.16
N GLY A 101 -12.67 1.17 -10.50
CA GLY A 101 -13.99 1.77 -10.60
C GLY A 101 -13.85 3.26 -10.33
N ALA A 102 -14.26 4.06 -11.31
CA ALA A 102 -14.21 5.51 -11.28
C ALA A 102 -14.73 6.08 -9.94
N LEU A 103 -13.96 7.00 -9.37
CA LEU A 103 -14.45 8.03 -8.45
C LEU A 103 -15.45 8.94 -9.16
#